data_AF-A0A1H2UPJ7-F1
#
_entry.id   AF-A0A1H2UPJ7-F1
#
_cell.length_a   1.000
_cell.length_b   1.000
_cell.length_c   1.000
_cell.angle_alpha   90.00
_cell.angle_beta   90.00
_cell.angle_gamma   90.00
#
_symmetry.space_group_name_H-M   'P 1'
#
loop_
_entity.id
_entity.type
_entity.pdbx_description
1 polymer ?
#
loop_
_entity_poly.entity_id
_entity_poly.type
_entity_poly.pdbx_seq_one_letter_code
_entity_poly.pdbx_strand_id
1 'polypeptide(L)'
;MRNAAMILGVIAGVIGMIVGFFGYGFVEFIDQFGEIEGIAEQVDNPALIQTASIAAPLLAIVGGAMAHSRALIAGVLLLVSAVGMYYAFGFGVFTMFPIAFAGVAGLLGLAAGKPDEPRAHF
;
A
#
# COMPACT_ATOMS: atom_id res chain seq x y z
N MET A 1 3.17 1.97 -19.75
CA MET A 1 2.73 1.17 -18.59
C MET A 1 3.60 1.42 -17.35
N ARG A 2 4.93 1.35 -17.43
CA ARG A 2 5.81 1.49 -16.25
C ARG A 2 5.75 2.86 -15.57
N ASN A 3 5.68 3.96 -16.32
CA ASN A 3 5.48 5.31 -15.75
C ASN A 3 4.19 5.41 -14.93
N ALA A 4 3.10 4.87 -15.47
CA ALA A 4 1.82 4.85 -14.77
C ALA A 4 1.90 3.98 -13.50
N ALA A 5 2.52 2.79 -13.57
CA ALA A 5 2.73 1.93 -12.40
C ALA A 5 3.59 2.62 -11.32
N MET A 6 4.63 3.36 -11.72
CA MET A 6 5.47 4.13 -10.80
C MET A 6 4.64 5.21 -10.09
N ILE A 7 3.95 6.07 -10.84
CA ILE A 7 3.19 7.19 -10.29
C ILE A 7 2.08 6.68 -9.38
N LEU A 8 1.27 5.74 -9.87
CA LEU A 8 0.17 5.17 -9.10
C LEU A 8 0.68 4.43 -7.86
N GLY A 9 1.77 3.67 -7.96
CA GLY A 9 2.36 2.93 -6.85
C GLY A 9 2.90 3.84 -5.75
N VAL A 10 3.61 4.92 -6.11
CA VAL A 10 4.12 5.90 -5.14
C VAL A 10 2.97 6.64 -4.46
N ILE A 11 1.96 7.10 -5.22
CA ILE A 11 0.78 7.76 -4.63
C ILE A 11 0.02 6.80 -3.70
N ALA A 12 -0.17 5.55 -4.12
CA ALA A 12 -0.80 4.53 -3.30
C ALA A 12 -0.05 4.33 -1.97
N GLY A 13 1.28 4.25 -2.02
CA GLY A 13 2.11 4.09 -0.84
C GLY A 13 2.06 5.30 0.10
N VAL A 14 2.07 6.52 -0.44
CA VAL A 14 1.97 7.74 0.39
C VAL A 14 0.61 7.85 1.07
N ILE A 15 -0.49 7.64 0.33
CA ILE A 15 -1.83 7.69 0.93
C ILE A 15 -2.00 6.52 1.91
N GLY A 16 -1.54 5.33 1.55
CA GLY A 16 -1.58 4.15 2.42
C GLY A 16 -0.79 4.35 3.72
N MET A 17 0.31 5.09 3.68
CA MET A 17 1.10 5.43 4.88
C MET A 17 0.34 6.39 5.79
N ILE A 18 -0.41 7.34 5.24
CA ILE A 18 -1.30 8.21 6.04
C ILE A 18 -2.36 7.36 6.73
N VAL A 19 -3.02 6.46 5.99
CA VAL A 19 -4.01 5.53 6.56
C VAL A 19 -3.38 4.65 7.64
N GLY A 20 -2.21 4.08 7.35
CA GLY A 20 -1.48 3.22 8.28
C GLY A 20 -1.08 3.95 9.57
N PHE A 21 -0.65 5.21 9.47
CA PHE A 21 -0.35 6.04 10.64
C PHE A 21 -1.56 6.17 11.57
N PHE A 22 -2.74 6.48 11.03
CA PHE A 22 -3.97 6.56 11.83
C PHE A 22 -4.43 5.19 12.33
N GLY A 23 -4.29 4.13 11.54
CA GLY A 23 -4.63 2.77 11.96
C GLY A 23 -3.76 2.26 13.11
N TYR A 24 -2.44 2.46 13.02
CA TYR A 24 -1.53 2.13 14.12
C TYR A 24 -1.82 3.01 15.34
N GLY A 25 -1.94 4.32 15.13
CA GLY A 25 -2.20 5.29 16.18
C GLY A 25 -3.52 5.03 16.92
N PHE A 26 -4.55 4.53 16.23
CA PHE A 26 -5.81 4.13 16.87
C PHE A 26 -5.60 2.96 17.83
N VAL A 27 -4.86 1.94 17.43
CA VAL A 27 -4.54 0.80 18.31
C VAL A 27 -3.79 1.27 19.55
N GLU A 28 -2.75 2.08 19.38
CA GLU A 28 -1.97 2.64 20.49
C GLU A 28 -2.82 3.53 21.40
N PHE A 29 -3.74 4.30 20.82
CA PHE A 29 -4.66 5.15 21.56
C PHE A 29 -5.56 4.31 22.48
N ILE A 30 -6.16 3.24 21.96
CA ILE A 30 -6.99 2.35 22.78
C ILE A 30 -6.15 1.66 23.86
N ASP A 31 -4.95 1.17 23.52
CA ASP A 31 -4.07 0.52 24.50
C ASP A 31 -3.65 1.46 25.65
N GLN A 32 -3.46 2.75 25.35
CA GLN A 32 -3.03 3.75 26.34
C GLN A 32 -4.18 4.36 27.15
N PHE A 33 -5.34 4.62 26.52
CA PHE A 33 -6.44 5.38 27.12
C PHE A 33 -7.67 4.52 27.47
N GLY A 34 -7.70 3.26 27.05
CA GLY A 34 -8.82 2.34 27.24
C GLY A 34 -9.94 2.52 26.21
N GLU A 35 -10.89 1.59 26.25
CA GLU A 35 -12.05 1.56 25.34
C GLU A 35 -13.21 2.44 25.84
N ILE A 36 -14.00 2.92 24.89
CA ILE A 36 -15.27 3.61 25.12
C ILE A 36 -16.35 2.83 24.38
N GLU A 37 -17.19 2.12 25.12
CA GLU A 37 -18.25 1.27 24.59
C GLU A 37 -19.12 2.02 23.56
N GLY A 38 -19.27 1.43 22.36
CA GLY A 38 -20.06 1.99 21.27
C GLY A 38 -19.44 3.18 20.54
N ILE A 39 -18.24 3.64 20.90
CA ILE A 39 -17.56 4.78 20.27
C ILE A 39 -16.16 4.39 19.77
N ALA A 40 -15.34 3.79 20.64
CA ALA A 40 -13.95 3.51 20.39
C ALA A 40 -13.56 2.20 21.10
N GLU A 41 -13.65 1.11 20.37
CA GLU A 41 -13.34 -0.24 20.84
C GLU A 41 -12.09 -0.77 20.14
N GLN A 42 -11.41 -1.72 20.76
CA GLN A 42 -10.22 -2.29 20.16
C GLN A 42 -10.58 -3.07 18.89
N VAL A 43 -9.68 -3.01 17.91
CA VAL A 43 -9.80 -3.82 16.70
C VAL A 43 -9.59 -5.31 17.01
N ASP A 44 -10.24 -6.20 16.25
CA ASP A 44 -10.16 -7.65 16.48
C ASP A 44 -8.73 -8.22 16.48
N ASN A 45 -7.85 -7.63 15.66
CA ASN A 45 -6.44 -8.06 15.56
C ASN A 45 -5.48 -6.86 15.51
N PRO A 46 -5.06 -6.35 16.68
CA PRO A 46 -4.16 -5.19 16.80
C PRO A 46 -2.84 -5.38 16.06
N ALA A 47 -2.24 -6.57 16.18
CA ALA A 47 -0.96 -6.90 15.57
C ALA A 47 -1.03 -6.89 14.04
N LEU A 48 -2.13 -7.35 13.46
CA LEU A 48 -2.37 -7.29 12.02
C LEU A 48 -2.43 -5.83 11.54
N ILE A 49 -3.23 -4.99 12.22
CA ILE A 49 -3.38 -3.57 11.89
C ILE A 49 -2.02 -2.87 11.95
N GLN A 50 -1.31 -2.99 13.07
CA GLN A 50 0.01 -2.36 13.25
C GLN A 50 1.03 -2.80 12.19
N THR A 51 1.10 -4.11 11.90
CA THR A 51 2.03 -4.63 10.89
C THR A 51 1.68 -4.13 9.49
N ALA A 52 0.40 -4.20 9.11
CA ALA A 52 -0.06 -3.78 7.79
C ALA A 52 0.07 -2.27 7.59
N SER A 53 -0.11 -1.47 8.65
CA SER A 53 0.05 -0.01 8.66
C SER A 53 1.43 0.46 8.19
N ILE A 54 2.45 -0.38 8.36
CA ILE A 54 3.82 -0.08 7.93
C ILE A 54 4.14 -0.86 6.66
N ALA A 55 3.95 -2.19 6.68
CA ALA A 55 4.42 -3.07 5.63
C ALA A 55 3.71 -2.82 4.29
N ALA A 56 2.38 -2.68 4.30
CA ALA A 56 1.62 -2.55 3.06
C ALA A 56 1.96 -1.26 2.28
N PRO A 57 1.94 -0.05 2.86
CA PRO A 57 2.32 1.15 2.13
C PRO A 57 3.80 1.17 1.73
N LEU A 58 4.69 0.61 2.55
CA LEU A 58 6.10 0.46 2.19
C LEU A 58 6.28 -0.38 0.92
N LEU A 59 5.57 -1.51 0.81
CA LEU A 59 5.59 -2.35 -0.39
C LEU A 59 5.11 -1.59 -1.64
N ALA A 60 4.11 -0.71 -1.52
CA ALA A 60 3.66 0.12 -2.63
C ALA A 60 4.71 1.16 -3.06
N ILE A 61 5.37 1.85 -2.12
CA ILE A 61 6.44 2.80 -2.44
C ILE A 61 7.60 2.08 -3.13
N VAL A 62 8.07 0.98 -2.56
CA VAL A 62 9.17 0.18 -3.10
C VAL A 62 8.81 -0.39 -4.47
N GLY A 63 7.60 -0.94 -4.62
CA GLY A 63 7.10 -1.45 -5.89
C GLY A 63 6.99 -0.36 -6.96
N GLY A 64 6.42 0.80 -6.62
CA GLY A 64 6.34 1.96 -7.51
C GLY A 64 7.72 2.44 -7.97
N ALA A 65 8.65 2.64 -7.04
CA ALA A 65 10.02 3.09 -7.33
C ALA A 65 10.80 2.13 -8.24
N MET A 66 10.54 0.82 -8.15
CA MET A 66 11.20 -0.20 -8.96
C MET A 66 10.53 -0.46 -10.32
N ALA A 67 9.42 0.21 -10.65
CA ALA A 67 8.62 -0.12 -11.82
C ALA A 67 9.39 -0.07 -13.15
N HIS A 68 10.43 0.76 -13.27
CA HIS A 68 11.28 0.84 -14.46
C HIS A 68 12.36 -0.26 -14.53
N SER A 69 13.04 -0.49 -13.41
CA SER A 69 14.19 -1.40 -13.36
C SER A 69 13.79 -2.87 -13.23
N ARG A 70 12.65 -3.16 -12.57
CA ARG A 70 12.17 -4.52 -12.28
C ARG A 70 10.65 -4.62 -12.31
N ALA A 71 10.06 -4.41 -13.49
CA ALA A 71 8.61 -4.33 -13.68
C ALA A 71 7.80 -5.51 -13.09
N LEU A 72 8.26 -6.76 -13.26
CA LEU A 72 7.56 -7.93 -12.70
C LEU A 72 7.54 -7.92 -11.16
N ILE A 73 8.70 -7.69 -10.52
CA ILE A 73 8.80 -7.68 -9.05
C ILE A 73 8.02 -6.48 -8.50
N ALA A 74 8.14 -5.31 -9.14
CA ALA A 74 7.33 -4.14 -8.83
C ALA A 74 5.84 -4.46 -8.86
N GLY A 75 5.37 -5.12 -9.92
CA GLY A 75 3.98 -5.53 -10.07
C GLY A 75 3.50 -6.44 -8.93
N VAL A 76 4.29 -7.45 -8.57
CA VAL A 76 3.96 -8.35 -7.45
C VAL A 76 3.89 -7.59 -6.13
N LEU A 77 4.87 -6.74 -5.81
CA LEU A 77 4.90 -5.99 -4.55
C LEU A 77 3.70 -5.04 -4.43
N LEU A 78 3.30 -4.41 -5.53
CA LEU A 78 2.13 -3.54 -5.59
C LEU A 78 0.83 -4.32 -5.37
N LEU A 79 0.69 -5.53 -5.93
CA LEU A 79 -0.48 -6.38 -5.65
C LEU A 79 -0.49 -6.88 -4.21
N VAL A 80 0.66 -7.29 -3.65
CA VAL A 80 0.76 -7.68 -2.23
C VAL A 80 0.40 -6.51 -1.33
N SER A 81 0.84 -5.30 -1.66
CA SER A 81 0.44 -4.08 -0.96
C SER A 81 -1.07 -3.86 -1.00
N ALA A 82 -1.69 -3.96 -2.18
CA ALA A 82 -3.14 -3.79 -2.33
C ALA A 82 -3.94 -4.82 -1.52
N VAL A 83 -3.54 -6.09 -1.58
CA VAL A 83 -4.16 -7.18 -0.80
C VAL A 83 -3.94 -6.97 0.69
N GLY A 84 -2.74 -6.58 1.12
CA GLY A 84 -2.44 -6.30 2.52
C GLY A 84 -3.28 -5.16 3.09
N MET A 85 -3.43 -4.07 2.35
CA MET A 85 -4.30 -2.95 2.74
C MET A 85 -5.77 -3.37 2.79
N TYR A 86 -6.27 -4.09 1.78
CA TYR A 86 -7.64 -4.59 1.76
C TYR A 86 -7.92 -5.55 2.93
N TYR A 87 -6.99 -6.47 3.21
CA TYR A 87 -7.16 -7.46 4.25
C TYR A 87 -7.12 -6.86 5.66
N ALA A 88 -6.24 -5.89 5.91
CA ALA A 88 -6.13 -5.26 7.22
C ALA A 88 -7.22 -4.21 7.48
N PHE A 89 -7.50 -3.35 6.49
CA PHE A 89 -8.34 -2.16 6.70
C PHE A 89 -9.70 -2.22 6.00
N GLY A 90 -9.95 -3.25 5.18
CA GLY A 90 -11.12 -3.32 4.32
C GLY A 90 -11.08 -2.27 3.19
N PHE A 91 -12.17 -2.23 2.42
CA PHE A 91 -12.37 -1.24 1.34
C PHE A 91 -13.38 -0.18 1.77
N GLY A 92 -12.88 0.99 2.13
CA GLY A 92 -13.68 2.14 2.57
C GLY A 92 -13.15 3.45 2.00
N VAL A 93 -13.73 4.58 2.43
CA VAL A 93 -13.43 5.91 1.86
C VAL A 93 -11.95 6.27 1.98
N PHE A 94 -11.30 5.92 3.09
CA PHE A 94 -9.88 6.22 3.32
C PHE A 94 -8.94 5.25 2.60
N THR A 95 -9.36 4.00 2.38
CA THR A 95 -8.50 2.93 1.82
C THR A 95 -8.74 2.67 0.34
N MET A 96 -9.86 3.12 -0.24
CA MET A 96 -10.25 2.80 -1.61
C MET A 96 -9.22 3.27 -2.64
N PHE A 97 -8.71 4.50 -2.49
CA PHE A 97 -7.71 5.06 -3.41
C PHE A 97 -6.38 4.33 -3.34
N PRO A 98 -5.73 4.16 -2.17
CA PRO A 98 -4.46 3.45 -2.11
C PRO A 98 -4.59 1.99 -2.54
N ILE A 99 -5.69 1.29 -2.22
CA ILE A 99 -5.93 -0.07 -2.69
C ILE A 99 -6.09 -0.12 -4.22
N ALA A 100 -6.96 0.73 -4.78
CA ALA A 100 -7.22 0.74 -6.23
C ALA A 100 -5.97 1.13 -7.03
N PHE A 101 -5.22 2.13 -6.56
CA PHE A 101 -4.01 2.59 -7.23
C PHE A 101 -2.91 1.54 -7.17
N ALA A 102 -2.67 0.91 -6.00
CA ALA A 102 -1.72 -0.19 -5.89
C ALA A 102 -2.14 -1.39 -6.75
N GLY A 103 -3.43 -1.74 -6.77
CA GLY A 103 -3.96 -2.83 -7.59
C GLY A 103 -3.75 -2.59 -9.08
N VAL A 104 -4.16 -1.42 -9.60
CA VAL A 104 -3.97 -1.06 -11.01
C VAL A 104 -2.49 -0.94 -11.35
N ALA A 105 -1.68 -0.31 -10.50
CA ALA A 105 -0.24 -0.23 -10.69
C ALA A 105 0.41 -1.61 -10.75
N GLY A 106 -0.02 -2.53 -9.89
CA GLY A 106 0.42 -3.92 -9.85
C GLY A 106 0.15 -4.65 -11.16
N LEU A 107 -1.09 -4.57 -11.65
CA LEU A 107 -1.48 -5.15 -12.94
C LEU A 107 -0.68 -4.55 -14.10
N LEU A 108 -0.47 -3.23 -14.11
CA LEU A 108 0.35 -2.56 -15.12
C LEU A 108 1.82 -2.96 -15.05
N GLY A 109 2.36 -3.18 -13.84
CA GLY A 109 3.73 -3.64 -13.62
C GLY A 109 3.94 -5.06 -14.17
N LEU A 110 2.99 -5.97 -13.90
CA LEU A 110 3.00 -7.32 -14.45
C LEU A 110 2.85 -7.32 -15.98
N ALA A 111 1.91 -6.53 -16.51
CA ALA A 111 1.67 -6.42 -17.95
C ALA A 111 2.86 -5.79 -18.71
N ALA A 112 3.66 -4.96 -18.06
CA ALA A 112 4.84 -4.35 -18.67
C ALA A 112 5.97 -5.33 -18.99
N GLY A 113 6.00 -6.51 -18.35
CA GLY A 113 6.93 -7.59 -18.69
C GLY A 113 8.40 -7.23 -18.48
N LYS A 114 9.20 -7.16 -19.56
CA LYS A 114 10.64 -6.89 -19.49
C LYS A 114 10.92 -5.47 -18.98
N PRO A 115 11.95 -5.24 -18.15
CA PRO A 115 12.41 -3.89 -17.77
C PRO A 115 12.81 -3.04 -18.98
N ASP A 116 12.79 -1.72 -18.84
CA ASP A 116 13.27 -0.84 -19.90
C ASP A 116 14.79 -0.99 -20.07
N GLU A 117 15.24 -1.14 -21.31
CA GLU A 117 16.66 -1.07 -21.64
C GLU A 117 17.08 0.41 -21.64
N PRO A 118 18.16 0.78 -20.93
CA PRO A 118 18.69 2.13 -21.02
C PRO A 118 19.15 2.39 -22.46
N ARG A 119 18.38 3.17 -23.21
CA ARG A 119 18.83 3.71 -24.49
C ARG A 119 19.59 4.99 -24.22
N ALA A 120 20.88 4.98 -24.58
CA ALA A 120 21.67 6.19 -24.61
C ALA A 120 21.02 7.17 -25.60
N HIS A 121 20.54 8.29 -25.07
CA HIS A 121 20.32 9.46 -25.88
C HIS A 121 21.65 10.21 -25.79
N PHE A 122 22.44 10.10 -26.86
CA PHE A 122 23.84 10.55 -27.04
C PHE A 122 24.92 9.55 -26.61
#